data_AF-G5S167-F1
#
_entry.id   AF-G5S167-F1
#
_cell.length_a   1.000
_cell.length_b   1.000
_cell.length_c   1.000
_cell.angle_alpha   90.00
_cell.angle_beta   90.00
_cell.angle_gamma   90.00
#
_symmetry.space_group_name_H-M   'P 1'
#
loop_
_entity.id
_entity.type
_entity.pdbx_description
1 polymer ?
#
loop_
_entity_poly.entity_id
_entity_poly.type
_entity_poly.pdbx_seq_one_letter_code
_entity_poly.pdbx_strand_id
1 'polypeptide(L)'
;MPAIPVHHMEGHLLAPMLEDNPPDFPFVALLVSGGHTQLISVTGIGQYELLGESIDDAAGEAFDKTAKLLGLDYPGGPMLSKMASQGTAGRFVFPRPMTDRPGLDFSFSGLKTFAANTIRSNGDDEQTRADIARAGKHRF
;
A
#
# COMPACT_ATOMS: atom_id res chain seq x y z
N MET A 1 19.16 19.83 -28.83
CA MET A 1 19.06 19.58 -27.38
C MET A 1 19.51 18.16 -27.09
N PRO A 2 20.23 17.91 -25.99
CA PRO A 2 20.51 16.55 -25.53
C PRO A 2 19.22 15.89 -24.98
N ALA A 3 19.10 14.57 -25.14
CA ALA A 3 18.04 13.75 -24.54
C ALA A 3 18.63 12.94 -23.39
N ILE A 4 17.98 12.96 -22.23
CA ILE A 4 18.42 12.24 -21.02
C ILE A 4 17.37 11.18 -20.68
N PRO A 5 17.70 9.88 -20.72
CA PRO A 5 16.80 8.84 -20.23
C PRO A 5 16.74 8.90 -18.70
N VAL A 6 15.52 8.94 -18.15
CA VAL A 6 15.27 8.96 -16.70
C VAL A 6 14.54 7.69 -16.30
N HIS A 7 15.01 7.03 -15.24
CA HIS A 7 14.36 5.83 -14.72
C HIS A 7 13.08 6.21 -13.96
N HIS A 8 11.94 5.63 -14.32
CA HIS A 8 10.63 5.98 -13.72
C HIS A 8 10.64 5.90 -12.19
N MET A 9 11.26 4.87 -11.61
CA MET A 9 11.34 4.70 -10.14
C MET A 9 12.27 5.71 -9.46
N GLU A 10 13.33 6.13 -10.16
CA GLU A 10 14.20 7.18 -9.63
C GLU A 10 13.47 8.53 -9.58
N GLY A 11 12.60 8.79 -10.56
CA GLY A 11 11.70 9.95 -10.53
C GLY A 11 10.79 9.98 -9.30
N HIS A 12 10.18 8.84 -8.93
CA HIS A 12 9.36 8.75 -7.71
C HIS A 12 10.19 8.90 -6.43
N LEU A 13 11.39 8.31 -6.39
CA LEU A 13 12.28 8.37 -5.24
C LEU A 13 12.81 9.78 -4.99
N LEU A 14 13.09 10.54 -6.05
CA LEU A 14 13.61 11.91 -5.97
C LEU A 14 12.51 12.98 -5.93
N ALA A 15 11.22 12.63 -6.09
CA ALA A 15 10.13 13.62 -6.01
C ALA A 15 10.13 14.42 -4.69
N PRO A 16 10.37 13.82 -3.51
CA PRO A 16 10.47 14.58 -2.25
C PRO A 16 11.65 15.56 -2.19
N MET A 17 12.66 15.41 -3.07
CA MET A 17 13.80 16.33 -3.15
C MET A 17 13.42 17.68 -3.78
N LEU A 18 12.23 17.79 -4.37
CA LEU A 18 11.72 19.03 -4.98
C LEU A 18 10.97 19.93 -3.98
N GLU A 19 10.72 19.44 -2.77
CA GLU A 19 10.03 20.19 -1.70
C GLU A 19 10.98 21.17 -1.00
N ASP A 20 10.44 22.19 -0.32
CA ASP A 20 11.22 23.26 0.34
C ASP A 20 12.22 22.75 1.41
N ASN A 21 11.95 21.58 1.99
CA ASN A 21 12.80 20.94 2.99
C ASN A 21 13.03 19.47 2.63
N PRO A 22 13.95 19.20 1.69
CA PRO A 22 14.22 17.85 1.21
C PRO A 22 14.94 17.01 2.29
N PRO A 23 14.79 15.67 2.29
CA PRO A 23 15.49 14.82 3.24
C PRO A 23 17.00 14.78 2.93
N ASP A 24 17.83 14.89 3.97
CA ASP A 24 19.26 14.66 3.86
C ASP A 24 19.58 13.16 3.68
N PHE A 25 20.66 12.86 2.96
CA PHE A 25 21.20 11.51 2.91
C PHE A 25 21.94 11.13 4.21
N PRO A 26 21.94 9.85 4.63
CA PRO A 26 21.16 8.74 4.08
C PRO A 26 19.72 8.72 4.60
N PHE A 27 18.78 8.24 3.79
CA PHE A 27 17.40 8.00 4.21
C PHE A 27 16.85 6.68 3.66
N VAL A 28 15.75 6.20 4.25
CA VAL A 28 15.00 5.05 3.74
C VAL A 28 13.75 5.55 3.03
N ALA A 29 13.58 5.15 1.78
CA ALA A 29 12.40 5.44 0.98
C ALA A 29 11.45 4.25 0.97
N LEU A 30 10.17 4.50 1.26
CA LEU A 30 9.09 3.54 1.04
C LEU A 30 8.32 3.96 -0.22
N LEU A 31 8.52 3.23 -1.31
CA LEU A 31 7.82 3.46 -2.57
C LEU A 31 6.54 2.62 -2.61
N VAL A 32 5.38 3.29 -2.49
CA VAL A 32 4.07 2.65 -2.59
C VAL A 32 3.32 3.22 -3.79
N SER A 33 3.05 2.36 -4.77
CA SER A 33 2.25 2.69 -5.94
C SER A 33 1.25 1.56 -6.25
N GLY A 34 0.49 1.70 -7.34
CA GLY A 34 -0.40 0.63 -7.82
C GLY A 34 0.35 -0.66 -8.19
N GLY A 35 1.62 -0.58 -8.61
CA GLY A 35 2.39 -1.76 -9.07
C GLY A 35 3.68 -2.03 -8.31
N HIS A 36 4.03 -1.21 -7.31
CA HIS A 36 5.26 -1.38 -6.55
C HIS A 36 5.00 -1.15 -5.07
N THR A 37 5.64 -1.97 -4.25
CA THR A 37 5.82 -1.72 -2.82
C THR A 37 7.24 -2.13 -2.48
N GLN A 38 8.12 -1.15 -2.30
CA GLN A 38 9.55 -1.35 -2.15
C GLN A 38 10.10 -0.49 -1.01
N LEU A 39 11.03 -1.05 -0.26
CA LEU A 39 11.82 -0.36 0.75
C LEU A 39 13.25 -0.20 0.23
N ILE A 40 13.73 1.02 0.14
CA ILE A 40 15.01 1.34 -0.50
C ILE A 40 15.86 2.16 0.45
N SER A 41 17.10 1.74 0.68
CA SER A 41 18.14 2.54 1.33
C SER A 41 18.75 3.48 0.30
N VAL A 42 18.77 4.78 0.62
CA VAL A 42 19.27 5.83 -0.25
C VAL A 42 20.42 6.53 0.45
N THR A 43 21.64 6.28 -0.03
CA THR A 43 22.85 6.91 0.52
C THR A 43 23.36 8.09 -0.31
N GLY A 44 22.77 8.31 -1.49
CA GLY A 44 23.08 9.40 -2.41
C GLY A 44 22.31 9.27 -3.72
N ILE A 45 22.41 10.28 -4.60
CA ILE A 45 21.83 10.20 -5.95
C ILE A 45 22.50 9.06 -6.72
N GLY A 46 21.67 8.19 -7.32
CA GLY A 46 22.12 6.98 -8.01
C GLY A 46 22.62 5.86 -7.09
N GLN A 47 22.56 6.04 -5.77
CA GLN A 47 22.99 5.06 -4.77
C GLN A 47 21.77 4.53 -4.03
N TYR A 48 21.15 3.52 -4.63
CA TYR A 48 19.91 2.93 -4.15
C TYR A 48 20.12 1.44 -3.90
N GLU A 49 19.85 0.98 -2.69
CA GLU A 49 19.89 -0.43 -2.32
C GLU A 49 18.47 -0.89 -1.97
N LEU A 50 17.97 -1.90 -2.67
CA LEU A 50 16.69 -2.52 -2.36
C LEU A 50 16.82 -3.32 -1.07
N LEU A 51 16.12 -2.88 -0.03
CA LEU A 51 16.10 -3.54 1.27
C LEU A 51 15.03 -4.64 1.33
N GLY A 52 13.91 -4.44 0.62
CA GLY A 52 12.84 -5.42 0.50
C GLY A 52 11.74 -4.96 -0.45
N GLU A 53 10.95 -5.90 -0.94
CA GLU A 53 9.84 -5.63 -1.86
C GLU A 53 8.63 -6.51 -1.61
N SER A 54 7.49 -6.16 -2.21
CA SER A 54 6.35 -7.07 -2.22
C SER A 54 6.69 -8.31 -3.04
N ILE A 55 6.53 -9.48 -2.41
CA ILE A 55 6.69 -10.77 -3.09
C ILE A 55 5.41 -11.20 -3.84
N ASP A 56 4.31 -10.44 -3.71
CA ASP A 56 3.03 -10.69 -4.38
C ASP A 56 2.35 -9.41 -4.92
N ASP A 57 1.17 -9.06 -4.43
CA ASP A 57 0.44 -7.85 -4.83
C ASP A 57 1.14 -6.62 -4.27
N ALA A 58 1.23 -5.52 -5.02
CA ALA A 58 1.59 -4.23 -4.43
C ALA A 58 0.48 -3.76 -3.47
N ALA A 59 0.80 -2.93 -2.47
CA ALA A 59 -0.18 -2.42 -1.52
C ALA A 59 -1.32 -1.67 -2.24
N GLY A 60 -1.01 -0.85 -3.26
CA GLY A 60 -2.01 -0.15 -4.07
C GLY A 60 -2.95 -1.12 -4.81
N GLU A 61 -2.41 -2.17 -5.41
CA GLU A 61 -3.20 -3.21 -6.09
C GLU A 61 -4.09 -3.98 -5.11
N ALA A 62 -3.56 -4.35 -3.94
CA ALA A 62 -4.34 -5.03 -2.91
C ALA A 62 -5.47 -4.14 -2.36
N PHE A 63 -5.22 -2.82 -2.26
CA PHE A 63 -6.21 -1.81 -1.90
C PHE A 63 -7.34 -1.73 -2.93
N ASP A 64 -7.01 -1.65 -4.22
CA ASP A 64 -7.99 -1.62 -5.32
C ASP A 64 -8.78 -2.93 -5.45
N LYS A 65 -8.12 -4.08 -5.30
CA LYS A 65 -8.78 -5.40 -5.27
C LYS A 65 -9.77 -5.51 -4.13
N THR A 66 -9.44 -4.99 -2.95
CA THR A 66 -10.35 -4.97 -1.80
C THR A 66 -11.52 -4.02 -2.02
N ALA A 67 -11.28 -2.87 -2.63
CA ALA A 67 -12.34 -1.93 -3.02
C ALA A 67 -13.35 -2.59 -3.97
N LYS A 68 -12.85 -3.34 -4.96
CA LYS A 68 -13.69 -4.10 -5.89
C LYS A 68 -14.53 -5.17 -5.20
N LEU A 69 -13.97 -5.89 -4.21
CA LEU A 69 -14.72 -6.87 -3.41
C LEU A 69 -15.84 -6.20 -2.60
N LEU A 70 -15.61 -4.97 -2.16
CA LEU A 70 -16.61 -4.12 -1.50
C LEU A 70 -17.48 -3.37 -2.51
N GLY A 71 -17.55 -3.76 -3.79
CA GLY A 71 -18.48 -3.19 -4.77
C GLY A 71 -18.21 -1.73 -5.16
N LEU A 72 -16.96 -1.26 -5.03
CA LEU A 72 -16.54 0.07 -5.47
C LEU A 72 -15.99 0.03 -6.91
N ASP A 73 -16.13 1.14 -7.63
CA ASP A 73 -15.57 1.28 -8.99
C ASP A 73 -14.03 1.30 -8.98
N TYR A 74 -13.41 1.09 -10.14
CA TYR A 74 -11.96 1.11 -10.30
C TYR A 74 -11.47 2.44 -10.91
N PRO A 75 -10.36 3.05 -10.44
CA PRO A 75 -9.55 2.66 -9.27
C PRO A 75 -10.28 2.95 -7.95
N GLY A 76 -10.31 1.96 -7.07
CA GLY A 76 -11.18 1.93 -5.91
C GLY A 76 -10.54 2.41 -4.62
N GLY A 77 -9.22 2.58 -4.59
CA GLY A 77 -8.46 2.96 -3.41
C GLY A 77 -8.97 4.23 -2.72
N PRO A 78 -9.11 5.37 -3.41
CA PRO A 78 -9.64 6.59 -2.79
C PRO A 78 -11.03 6.41 -2.17
N MET A 79 -11.90 5.65 -2.83
CA MET A 79 -13.25 5.36 -2.33
C MET A 79 -13.23 4.42 -1.13
N LEU A 80 -12.38 3.39 -1.12
CA LEU A 80 -12.19 2.51 0.03
C LEU A 80 -11.64 3.30 1.22
N SER A 81 -10.71 4.22 0.99
CA SER A 81 -10.16 5.10 2.03
C SER A 81 -11.24 6.00 2.64
N LYS A 82 -12.16 6.53 1.81
CA LYS A 82 -13.31 7.31 2.24
C LYS A 82 -14.29 6.46 3.04
N MET A 83 -14.64 5.26 2.56
CA MET A 83 -15.51 4.31 3.25
C MET A 83 -14.91 3.90 4.61
N ALA A 84 -13.62 3.61 4.66
CA ALA A 84 -12.88 3.27 5.87
C ALA A 84 -12.92 4.36 6.95
N SER A 85 -13.07 5.64 6.57
CA SER A 85 -13.17 6.75 7.53
C SER A 85 -14.46 6.71 8.35
N GLN A 86 -15.49 6.03 7.84
CA GLN A 86 -16.79 5.85 8.50
C GLN A 86 -16.87 4.54 9.30
N GLY A 87 -15.81 3.71 9.25
CA GLY A 87 -15.79 2.43 9.95
C GLY A 87 -15.50 2.56 11.45
N THR A 88 -15.95 1.59 12.22
CA THR A 88 -15.69 1.40 13.65
C THR A 88 -14.35 0.70 13.84
N ALA A 89 -13.46 1.30 14.63
CA ALA A 89 -12.15 0.73 14.92
C ALA A 89 -12.27 -0.60 15.70
N GLY A 90 -11.49 -1.60 15.32
CA GLY A 90 -11.35 -2.85 16.06
C GLY A 90 -12.48 -3.87 15.89
N ARG A 91 -13.56 -3.56 15.14
CA ARG A 91 -14.63 -4.55 14.86
C ARG A 91 -14.11 -5.76 14.09
N PHE A 92 -13.25 -5.51 13.10
CA PHE A 92 -12.54 -6.57 12.36
C PHE A 92 -11.04 -6.37 12.49
N VAL A 93 -10.29 -7.47 12.53
CA VAL A 93 -8.83 -7.48 12.65
C VAL A 93 -8.25 -8.32 11.52
N PHE A 94 -7.76 -7.64 10.50
CA PHE A 94 -7.03 -8.29 9.41
C PHE A 94 -5.61 -8.68 9.86
N PRO A 95 -5.02 -9.74 9.29
CA PRO A 95 -3.65 -10.14 9.59
C PRO A 95 -2.66 -9.07 9.10
N ARG A 96 -1.42 -9.13 9.61
CA ARG A 96 -0.26 -8.39 9.08
C ARG A 96 0.74 -9.41 8.55
N PRO A 97 0.67 -9.78 7.26
CA PRO A 97 1.61 -10.73 6.70
C PRO A 97 3.05 -10.22 6.86
N MET A 98 3.99 -11.16 7.03
CA MET A 98 5.44 -10.91 7.06
C MET A 98 5.97 -10.09 8.25
N THR A 99 5.12 -9.69 9.21
CA THR A 99 5.58 -9.03 10.45
C THR A 99 6.05 -9.99 11.55
N ASP A 100 5.86 -11.30 11.35
CA ASP A 100 6.18 -12.36 12.31
C ASP A 100 7.52 -13.07 12.05
N ARG A 101 8.26 -12.61 11.03
CA ARG A 101 9.52 -13.21 10.57
C ARG A 101 10.56 -12.12 10.30
N PRO A 102 11.86 -12.43 10.37
CA PRO A 102 12.91 -11.49 9.95
C PRO A 102 12.82 -11.23 8.44
N GLY A 103 13.16 -10.01 8.01
CA GLY A 103 13.11 -9.57 6.61
C GLY A 103 12.42 -8.22 6.48
N LEU A 104 12.54 -7.62 5.28
CA LEU A 104 11.93 -6.32 4.94
C LEU A 104 11.00 -6.43 3.73
N ASP A 105 10.70 -7.66 3.31
CA ASP A 105 9.76 -7.96 2.24
C ASP A 105 8.30 -7.85 2.72
N PHE A 106 7.40 -7.60 1.77
CA PHE A 106 5.98 -7.38 2.01
C PHE A 106 5.12 -8.46 1.32
N SER A 107 3.93 -8.71 1.84
CA SER A 107 2.91 -9.55 1.19
C SER A 107 1.53 -9.02 1.52
N PHE A 108 0.71 -8.83 0.50
CA PHE A 108 -0.64 -8.26 0.60
C PHE A 108 -1.71 -9.17 -0.02
N SER A 109 -1.34 -10.17 -0.82
CA SER A 109 -2.31 -11.08 -1.46
C SER A 109 -3.22 -11.80 -0.46
N GLY A 110 -2.70 -12.15 0.72
CA GLY A 110 -3.48 -12.77 1.80
C GLY A 110 -4.59 -11.89 2.36
N LEU A 111 -4.45 -10.56 2.29
CA LEU A 111 -5.45 -9.60 2.76
C LEU A 111 -6.70 -9.61 1.89
N LYS A 112 -6.56 -9.83 0.58
CA LYS A 112 -7.70 -9.99 -0.33
C LYS A 112 -8.56 -11.20 0.06
N THR A 113 -7.92 -12.34 0.30
CA THR A 113 -8.62 -13.57 0.71
C THR A 113 -9.33 -13.37 2.05
N PHE A 114 -8.66 -12.69 2.99
CA PHE A 114 -9.27 -12.34 4.27
C PHE A 114 -10.48 -11.39 4.10
N ALA A 115 -10.38 -10.38 3.23
CA ALA A 115 -11.48 -9.46 2.92
C ALA A 115 -12.68 -10.20 2.35
N ALA A 116 -12.47 -11.03 1.32
CA ALA A 116 -13.54 -11.80 0.68
C ALA A 116 -14.27 -12.71 1.69
N ASN A 117 -13.51 -13.40 2.55
CA ASN A 117 -14.10 -14.25 3.58
C ASN A 117 -14.85 -13.45 4.65
N THR A 118 -14.32 -12.28 5.05
CA THR A 118 -14.98 -11.41 6.02
C THR A 118 -16.29 -10.86 5.46
N ILE A 119 -16.31 -10.39 4.21
CA ILE A 119 -17.53 -9.91 3.53
C ILE A 119 -18.57 -11.03 3.47
N ARG A 120 -18.19 -12.22 3.01
CA ARG A 120 -19.10 -13.37 2.88
C ARG A 120 -19.68 -13.85 4.22
N SER A 121 -18.95 -13.68 5.32
CA SER A 121 -19.33 -14.20 6.64
C SER A 121 -20.10 -13.20 7.50
N ASN A 122 -20.38 -11.99 7.00
CA ASN A 122 -21.03 -10.91 7.73
C ASN A 122 -22.20 -10.32 6.90
N GLY A 123 -22.96 -9.42 7.51
CA GLY A 123 -23.99 -8.66 6.80
C GLY A 123 -23.40 -7.72 5.74
N ASP A 124 -24.23 -7.34 4.77
CA ASP A 124 -23.85 -6.45 3.65
C ASP A 124 -24.35 -5.01 3.84
N ASP A 125 -24.66 -4.62 5.09
CA ASP A 125 -25.04 -3.25 5.40
C ASP A 125 -23.85 -2.28 5.26
N GLU A 126 -24.16 -1.00 5.03
CA GLU A 126 -23.15 0.04 4.79
C GLU A 126 -22.13 0.15 5.92
N GLN A 127 -22.56 0.00 7.19
CA GLN A 127 -21.67 0.09 8.33
C GLN A 127 -20.72 -1.11 8.38
N THR A 128 -21.20 -2.32 8.13
CA THR A 128 -20.35 -3.51 8.04
C THR A 128 -19.31 -3.39 6.94
N ARG A 129 -19.68 -2.88 5.75
CA ARG A 129 -18.73 -2.63 4.66
C ARG A 129 -17.69 -1.58 5.06
N ALA A 130 -18.08 -0.50 5.74
CA ALA A 130 -17.18 0.51 6.25
C ALA A 130 -16.20 -0.02 7.31
N ASP A 131 -16.67 -0.92 8.18
CA ASP A 131 -15.85 -1.53 9.21
C ASP A 131 -14.81 -2.50 8.60
N ILE A 132 -15.20 -3.25 7.57
CA ILE A 132 -14.29 -4.11 6.79
C ILE A 132 -13.26 -3.25 6.05
N ALA A 133 -13.69 -2.19 5.37
CA ALA A 133 -12.81 -1.25 4.69
C ALA A 133 -11.77 -0.63 5.64
N ARG A 134 -12.21 -0.23 6.86
CA ARG A 134 -11.33 0.31 7.89
C ARG A 134 -10.30 -0.70 8.36
N ALA A 135 -10.74 -1.93 8.62
CA ALA A 135 -9.85 -2.97 9.11
C ALA A 135 -8.80 -3.37 8.06
N GLY A 136 -9.17 -3.43 6.79
CA GLY A 136 -8.24 -3.61 5.67
C GLY A 136 -7.26 -2.43 5.57
N LYS A 137 -7.74 -1.18 5.53
CA LYS A 137 -6.91 0.02 5.42
C LYS A 137 -5.81 0.13 6.48
N HIS A 138 -6.04 -0.34 7.69
CA HIS A 138 -5.03 -0.34 8.76
C HIS A 138 -3.98 -1.47 8.68
N ARG A 139 -4.05 -2.30 7.64
CA ARG A 139 -3.20 -3.47 7.42
C ARG A 139 -2.47 -3.49 6.09
N PHE A 140 -2.92 -2.68 5.13
CA PHE A 140 -2.12 -2.33 3.96
C PHE A 140 -1.00 -1.36 4.32
#